data_AF-A0A4U2Y7V8-F1
#
_entry.id   AF-A0A4U2Y7V8-F1
#
_cell.length_a   1.000
_cell.length_b   1.000
_cell.length_c   1.000
_cell.angle_alpha   90.00
_cell.angle_beta   90.00
_cell.angle_gamma   90.00
#
_symmetry.space_group_name_H-M   'P 1'
#
loop_
_entity.id
_entity.type
_entity.pdbx_description
1 polymer ?
#
loop_
_entity_poly.entity_id
_entity_poly.type
_entity_poly.pdbx_seq_one_letter_code
_entity_poly.pdbx_strand_id
1 'polypeptide(L)'
;MKNVEDHIGEIILRYRTQNKLTLSELEEKSGVSKSSISRIENGETKRPELITLLRIFEALDVQYEEIIELYISNETRNSSLHDLLLEAIQLPNEDLTIKIVSRILENPKEKTEDSVEILYNTALTVEDTEIKLVLFNQLAQYCRTRGIQPYMSKALFHRYRIERNNPHRLEETFRHGEEVLYYIEFLSHEERINLCYLMAFDAHDLKKYEQCIELGKMGHAEDSTSNEIKERIALAICNSYMRMGKFEDMESHIEMYEKLGYRFIMERSKYLRAIILSKTGHYQEAIPLLRECVGEATKNNLIHRVNDLIEALLNVNDVNSIEQVINTEEQNFSFDFNNAYNFSGIGNYYKNKGAFLVSRGHFNEGMDAYLQSIVYYGKINRIEEIMSCAVEINMHHCELKKDMDLELLKKLNEVYNVIKFGIRNEG
;
A
#
# COMPACT_ATOMS: atom_id res chain seq x y z
N MET A 1 -54.77 1.64 11.94
CA MET A 1 -54.69 0.36 12.68
C MET A 1 -53.23 -0.04 12.66
N LYS A 2 -52.65 -0.32 13.84
CA LYS A 2 -51.25 -0.77 13.96
C LYS A 2 -51.09 -2.05 13.13
N ASN A 3 -50.17 -2.06 12.17
CA ASN A 3 -49.80 -3.28 11.45
C ASN A 3 -49.31 -4.29 12.50
N VAL A 4 -49.92 -5.46 12.46
CA VAL A 4 -49.47 -6.65 13.17
C VAL A 4 -48.06 -6.94 12.65
N GLU A 5 -47.15 -7.27 13.57
CA GLU A 5 -45.79 -7.69 13.25
C GLU A 5 -45.85 -9.01 12.46
N ASP A 6 -45.98 -8.93 11.14
CA ASP A 6 -45.96 -10.12 10.28
C ASP A 6 -44.60 -10.82 10.45
N HIS A 7 -44.60 -12.02 11.01
CA HIS A 7 -43.39 -12.85 11.11
C HIS A 7 -42.95 -13.28 9.70
N ILE A 8 -41.65 -13.45 9.45
CA ILE A 8 -41.08 -13.81 8.12
C ILE A 8 -41.82 -14.97 7.40
N GLY A 9 -42.36 -15.94 8.14
CA GLY A 9 -43.13 -17.05 7.59
C GLY A 9 -44.45 -16.63 6.94
N GLU A 10 -45.18 -15.69 7.55
CA GLU A 10 -46.45 -15.18 7.02
C GLU A 10 -46.22 -14.40 5.73
N ILE A 11 -45.07 -13.74 5.62
CA ILE A 11 -44.66 -12.98 4.44
C ILE A 11 -44.32 -13.94 3.31
N ILE A 12 -43.52 -14.98 3.56
CA ILE A 12 -43.21 -16.03 2.58
C ILE A 12 -44.51 -16.66 2.07
N LEU A 13 -45.42 -17.01 2.98
CA LEU A 13 -46.74 -17.54 2.64
C LEU A 13 -47.53 -16.58 1.73
N ARG A 14 -47.53 -15.28 2.06
CA ARG A 14 -48.21 -14.25 1.28
C ARG A 14 -47.64 -14.13 -0.14
N TYR A 15 -46.32 -14.00 -0.30
CA TYR A 15 -45.70 -13.90 -1.62
C TYR A 15 -45.88 -15.20 -2.44
N ARG A 16 -45.72 -16.37 -1.81
CA ARG A 16 -45.94 -17.66 -2.47
C ARG A 16 -47.38 -17.78 -3.01
N THR A 17 -48.37 -17.41 -2.20
CA THR A 17 -49.79 -17.48 -2.58
C THR A 17 -50.17 -16.42 -3.61
N GLN A 18 -49.62 -15.20 -3.53
CA GLN A 18 -49.78 -14.16 -4.55
C GLN A 18 -49.22 -14.59 -5.91
N ASN A 19 -48.07 -15.27 -5.92
CA ASN A 19 -47.47 -15.85 -7.11
C ASN A 19 -48.13 -17.17 -7.55
N LYS A 20 -49.19 -17.62 -6.86
CA LYS A 20 -49.94 -18.86 -7.12
C LYS A 20 -49.07 -20.13 -7.14
N LEU A 21 -47.98 -20.13 -6.37
CA LEU A 21 -47.07 -21.26 -6.28
C LEU A 21 -47.53 -22.25 -5.19
N THR A 22 -47.49 -23.53 -5.50
CA THR A 22 -47.56 -24.60 -4.51
C THR A 22 -46.24 -24.73 -3.75
N LEU A 23 -46.25 -25.39 -2.59
CA LEU A 23 -45.02 -25.68 -1.86
C LEU A 23 -44.02 -26.51 -2.68
N SER A 24 -44.52 -27.40 -3.55
CA SER A 24 -43.67 -28.25 -4.40
C SER A 24 -43.02 -27.45 -5.54
N GLU A 25 -43.75 -26.49 -6.12
CA GLU A 25 -43.16 -25.58 -7.13
C GLU A 25 -42.15 -24.62 -6.52
N LEU A 26 -42.39 -24.14 -5.29
CA LEU A 26 -41.41 -23.29 -4.60
C LEU A 26 -40.17 -24.09 -4.17
N GLU A 27 -40.33 -25.36 -3.77
CA GLU A 27 -39.21 -26.28 -3.52
C GLU A 27 -38.37 -26.49 -4.79
N GLU A 28 -39.00 -26.72 -5.94
CA GLU A 28 -38.29 -26.89 -7.21
C GLU A 28 -37.50 -25.63 -7.60
N LYS A 29 -38.09 -24.44 -7.40
CA LYS A 29 -37.44 -23.16 -7.74
C LYS A 29 -36.33 -22.76 -6.78
N SER A 30 -36.57 -22.86 -5.47
CA SER A 30 -35.62 -22.42 -4.43
C SER A 30 -34.57 -23.49 -4.11
N GLY A 31 -34.89 -24.76 -4.35
CA GLY A 31 -34.14 -25.92 -3.88
C GLY A 31 -34.16 -26.10 -2.35
N VAL A 32 -35.09 -25.45 -1.64
CA VAL A 32 -35.35 -25.64 -0.22
C VAL A 32 -36.49 -26.65 -0.05
N SER A 33 -36.31 -27.65 0.80
CA SER A 33 -37.29 -28.73 0.91
C SER A 33 -38.69 -28.22 1.28
N LYS A 34 -39.73 -28.83 0.73
CA LYS A 34 -41.14 -28.48 1.01
C LYS A 34 -41.47 -28.55 2.50
N SER A 35 -40.87 -29.50 3.23
CA SER A 35 -41.06 -29.62 4.68
C SER A 35 -40.42 -28.44 5.43
N SER A 36 -39.24 -27.97 5.01
CA SER A 36 -38.61 -26.77 5.57
C SER A 36 -39.43 -25.53 5.26
N ILE A 37 -39.83 -25.32 4.00
CA ILE A 37 -40.68 -24.17 3.61
C ILE A 37 -41.97 -24.16 4.44
N SER A 38 -42.65 -25.31 4.56
CA SER A 38 -43.87 -25.42 5.37
C SER A 38 -43.63 -25.07 6.84
N ARG A 39 -42.53 -25.53 7.46
CA ARG A 39 -42.21 -25.20 8.85
C ARG A 39 -41.88 -23.72 9.04
N ILE A 40 -41.27 -23.08 8.04
CA ILE A 40 -40.99 -21.64 8.06
C ILE A 40 -42.31 -20.86 7.95
N GLU A 41 -43.14 -21.18 6.96
CA GLU A 41 -44.43 -20.51 6.73
C GLU A 41 -45.37 -20.56 7.94
N ASN A 42 -45.35 -21.67 8.70
CA ASN A 42 -46.17 -21.85 9.90
C ASN A 42 -45.50 -21.34 11.19
N GLY A 43 -44.31 -20.72 11.12
CA GLY A 43 -43.59 -20.21 12.30
C GLY A 43 -43.00 -21.27 13.22
N GLU A 44 -42.98 -22.55 12.81
CA GLU A 44 -42.32 -23.62 13.55
C GLU A 44 -40.79 -23.44 13.54
N THR A 45 -40.26 -22.92 12.43
CA THR A 45 -38.86 -22.49 12.34
C THR A 45 -38.77 -21.02 12.67
N LYS A 46 -38.46 -20.71 13.94
CA LYS A 46 -38.36 -19.33 14.43
C LYS A 46 -37.21 -18.53 13.78
N ARG A 47 -36.17 -19.22 13.32
CA ARG A 47 -34.94 -18.63 12.76
C ARG A 47 -34.41 -19.46 11.60
N PRO A 48 -34.94 -19.25 10.40
CA PRO A 48 -34.38 -19.87 9.20
C PRO A 48 -33.03 -19.23 8.90
N GLU A 49 -32.05 -20.02 8.45
CA GLU A 49 -30.76 -19.50 7.98
C GLU A 49 -30.98 -18.45 6.88
N LEU A 50 -30.17 -17.39 6.86
CA LEU A 50 -30.24 -16.31 5.89
C LEU A 50 -30.16 -16.87 4.47
N ILE A 51 -29.24 -17.79 4.20
CA ILE A 51 -29.12 -18.40 2.87
C ILE A 51 -30.38 -19.17 2.45
N THR A 52 -31.10 -19.76 3.40
CA THR A 52 -32.38 -20.43 3.13
C THR A 52 -33.45 -19.41 2.74
N LEU A 53 -33.50 -18.27 3.45
CA LEU A 53 -34.42 -17.18 3.13
C LEU A 53 -34.12 -16.58 1.76
N LEU A 54 -32.85 -16.27 1.48
CA LEU A 54 -32.43 -15.70 0.21
C LEU A 54 -32.87 -16.56 -0.98
N ARG A 55 -32.67 -17.88 -0.90
CA ARG A 55 -33.12 -18.82 -1.94
C ARG A 55 -34.63 -18.85 -2.12
N ILE A 56 -35.39 -18.77 -1.02
CA ILE A 56 -36.86 -18.73 -1.07
C ILE A 56 -37.33 -17.43 -1.72
N PHE A 57 -36.78 -16.29 -1.32
CA PHE A 57 -37.19 -14.99 -1.83
C PHE A 57 -36.76 -14.74 -3.27
N GLU A 58 -35.57 -15.19 -3.67
CA GLU A 58 -35.13 -15.20 -5.07
C GLU A 58 -36.11 -16.00 -5.95
N ALA A 59 -36.53 -17.18 -5.49
CA ALA A 59 -37.53 -18.00 -6.18
C ALA A 59 -38.94 -17.36 -6.23
N LEU A 60 -39.21 -16.41 -5.33
CA LEU A 60 -40.44 -15.62 -5.28
C LEU A 60 -40.33 -14.28 -6.01
N ASP A 61 -39.18 -13.99 -6.63
CA ASP A 61 -38.88 -12.72 -7.32
C ASP A 61 -39.04 -11.49 -6.41
N VAL A 62 -38.66 -11.65 -5.14
CA VAL A 62 -38.68 -10.58 -4.13
C VAL A 62 -37.29 -9.97 -4.02
N GLN A 63 -37.21 -8.63 -4.06
CA GLN A 63 -35.93 -7.94 -3.96
C GLN A 63 -35.30 -8.11 -2.57
N TYR A 64 -33.98 -8.22 -2.56
CA TYR A 64 -33.20 -8.52 -1.35
C TYR A 64 -33.43 -7.50 -0.23
N GLU A 65 -33.66 -6.24 -0.57
CA GLU A 65 -33.86 -5.15 0.38
C GLU A 65 -35.09 -5.37 1.28
N GLU A 66 -36.17 -5.93 0.73
CA GLU A 66 -37.38 -6.27 1.49
C GLU A 66 -37.11 -7.41 2.48
N ILE A 67 -36.33 -8.43 2.08
CA ILE A 67 -35.95 -9.56 2.93
C ILE A 67 -35.23 -9.06 4.19
N ILE A 68 -34.29 -8.15 3.97
CA ILE A 68 -33.37 -7.63 4.97
C ILE A 68 -34.13 -6.77 5.97
N GLU A 69 -34.97 -5.84 5.50
CA GLU A 69 -35.80 -5.03 6.39
C GLU A 69 -36.71 -5.89 7.24
N LEU A 70 -37.38 -6.88 6.67
CA LEU A 70 -38.33 -7.74 7.39
C LEU A 70 -37.66 -8.66 8.41
N TYR A 71 -36.46 -9.15 8.10
CA TYR A 71 -35.71 -10.02 8.99
C TYR A 71 -35.06 -9.23 10.14
N ILE A 72 -34.56 -8.02 9.86
CA ILE A 72 -33.88 -7.15 10.82
C ILE A 72 -34.86 -6.35 11.69
N SER A 73 -36.00 -5.91 11.15
CA SER A 73 -36.97 -5.06 11.86
C SER A 73 -37.61 -5.78 13.04
N ASN A 74 -37.86 -7.09 12.87
CA ASN A 74 -38.56 -7.92 13.85
C ASN A 74 -37.62 -8.53 14.90
N GLU A 75 -36.30 -8.57 14.66
CA GLU A 75 -35.35 -9.07 15.64
C GLU A 75 -34.93 -7.96 16.62
N THR A 76 -34.93 -8.29 17.91
CA THR A 76 -34.61 -7.35 18.98
C THR A 76 -33.45 -7.81 19.87
N ARG A 77 -32.94 -9.03 19.64
CA ARG A 77 -31.80 -9.60 20.37
C ARG A 77 -30.51 -9.45 19.58
N ASN A 78 -29.52 -8.75 20.16
CA ASN A 78 -28.24 -8.53 19.50
C ASN A 78 -27.48 -9.82 19.20
N SER A 79 -27.59 -10.86 20.03
CA SER A 79 -26.96 -12.17 19.73
C SER A 79 -27.41 -12.74 18.38
N SER A 80 -28.62 -12.41 17.96
CA SER A 80 -29.27 -13.02 16.80
C SER A 80 -29.07 -12.19 15.55
N LEU A 81 -29.00 -10.87 15.73
CA LEU A 81 -28.45 -9.97 14.72
C LEU A 81 -26.95 -10.25 14.49
N HIS A 82 -26.21 -10.67 15.52
CA HIS A 82 -24.81 -11.07 15.40
C HIS A 82 -24.64 -12.39 14.62
N ASP A 83 -25.44 -13.42 14.92
CA ASP A 83 -25.49 -14.65 14.10
C ASP A 83 -25.76 -14.31 12.63
N LEU A 84 -26.76 -13.43 12.39
CA LEU A 84 -27.10 -12.96 11.05
C LEU A 84 -25.96 -12.20 10.38
N LEU A 85 -25.21 -11.38 11.12
CA LEU A 85 -24.05 -10.68 10.61
C LEU A 85 -22.97 -11.66 10.15
N LEU A 86 -22.72 -12.72 10.91
CA LEU A 86 -21.75 -13.74 10.54
C LEU A 86 -22.15 -14.45 9.25
N GLU A 87 -23.45 -14.71 9.04
CA GLU A 87 -23.96 -15.24 7.77
C GLU A 87 -23.82 -14.21 6.63
N ALA A 88 -24.16 -12.95 6.89
CA ALA A 88 -24.12 -11.89 5.87
C ALA A 88 -22.71 -11.57 5.38
N ILE A 89 -21.69 -11.64 6.24
CA ILE A 89 -20.28 -11.42 5.88
C ILE A 89 -19.79 -12.45 4.85
N GLN A 90 -20.41 -13.63 4.77
CA GLN A 90 -20.06 -14.66 3.79
C GLN A 90 -20.72 -14.44 2.42
N LEU A 91 -21.54 -13.40 2.28
CA LEU A 91 -22.26 -13.07 1.06
C LEU A 91 -21.62 -11.85 0.40
N PRO A 92 -21.60 -11.76 -0.94
CA PRO A 92 -21.10 -10.59 -1.66
C PRO A 92 -22.15 -9.46 -1.64
N ASN A 93 -22.54 -8.98 -0.46
CA ASN A 93 -23.56 -7.96 -0.28
C ASN A 93 -23.22 -7.02 0.88
N GLU A 94 -22.51 -5.93 0.56
CA GLU A 94 -22.10 -4.92 1.54
C GLU A 94 -23.29 -4.18 2.17
N ASP A 95 -24.31 -3.86 1.39
CA ASP A 95 -25.50 -3.13 1.86
C ASP A 95 -26.24 -3.90 2.97
N LEU A 96 -26.32 -5.22 2.83
CA LEU A 96 -26.87 -6.10 3.86
C LEU A 96 -26.04 -6.03 5.14
N THR A 97 -24.71 -6.16 5.02
CA THR A 97 -23.80 -6.03 6.16
C THR A 97 -23.99 -4.69 6.87
N ILE A 98 -24.05 -3.58 6.13
CA ILE A 98 -24.26 -2.23 6.67
C ILE A 98 -25.57 -2.16 7.45
N LYS A 99 -26.69 -2.61 6.87
CA LYS A 99 -28.01 -2.59 7.52
C LYS A 99 -28.04 -3.38 8.84
N ILE A 100 -27.42 -4.56 8.88
CA ILE A 100 -27.34 -5.38 10.10
C ILE A 100 -26.51 -4.68 11.17
N VAL A 101 -25.34 -4.15 10.79
CA VAL A 101 -24.45 -3.42 11.70
C VAL A 101 -25.15 -2.21 12.29
N SER A 102 -25.83 -1.39 11.47
CA SER A 102 -26.62 -0.25 11.95
C SER A 102 -27.68 -0.70 12.95
N ARG A 103 -28.40 -1.80 12.69
CA ARG A 103 -29.40 -2.31 13.63
C ARG A 103 -28.81 -2.72 14.98
N ILE A 104 -27.67 -3.43 14.96
CA ILE A 104 -26.97 -3.85 16.19
C ILE A 104 -26.57 -2.63 17.01
N LEU A 105 -26.01 -1.60 16.36
CA LEU A 105 -25.55 -0.37 17.01
C LEU A 105 -26.70 0.49 17.56
N GLU A 106 -27.85 0.50 16.89
CA GLU A 106 -29.02 1.31 17.26
C GLU A 106 -30.00 0.60 18.20
N ASN A 107 -29.70 -0.61 18.67
CA ASN A 107 -30.58 -1.34 19.56
C ASN A 107 -30.67 -0.66 20.95
N PRO A 108 -31.83 -0.11 21.35
CA PRO A 108 -31.95 0.63 22.60
C PRO A 108 -31.91 -0.27 23.85
N LYS A 109 -31.97 -1.60 23.70
CA LYS A 109 -31.99 -2.56 24.82
C LYS A 109 -30.59 -2.96 25.29
N GLU A 110 -29.57 -2.69 24.51
CA GLU A 110 -28.18 -3.07 24.80
C GLU A 110 -27.34 -1.84 25.10
N LYS A 111 -26.26 -2.03 25.87
CA LYS A 111 -25.30 -0.95 26.06
C LYS A 111 -24.57 -0.70 24.75
N THR A 112 -24.38 0.57 24.45
CA THR A 112 -23.77 0.99 23.19
C THR A 112 -22.33 0.48 23.10
N GLU A 113 -21.59 0.53 24.20
CA GLU A 113 -20.20 0.07 24.29
C GLU A 113 -20.08 -1.44 24.02
N ASP A 114 -20.97 -2.25 24.60
CA ASP A 114 -20.98 -3.71 24.42
C ASP A 114 -21.23 -4.07 22.95
N SER A 115 -22.14 -3.35 22.28
CA SER A 115 -22.47 -3.57 20.86
C SER A 115 -21.29 -3.20 19.95
N VAL A 116 -20.62 -2.08 20.23
CA VAL A 116 -19.42 -1.63 19.51
C VAL A 116 -18.27 -2.63 19.70
N GLU A 117 -18.06 -3.13 20.91
CA GLU A 117 -17.01 -4.10 21.21
C GLU A 117 -17.20 -5.42 20.45
N ILE A 118 -18.42 -5.96 20.47
CA ILE A 118 -18.75 -7.20 19.74
C ILE A 118 -18.48 -7.02 18.24
N LEU A 119 -18.93 -5.91 17.66
CA LEU A 119 -18.73 -5.62 16.24
C LEU A 119 -17.26 -5.40 15.89
N TYR A 120 -16.51 -4.70 16.75
CA TYR A 120 -15.06 -4.52 16.58
C TYR A 120 -14.33 -5.86 16.56
N ASN A 121 -14.61 -6.73 17.54
CA ASN A 121 -14.02 -8.06 17.62
C ASN A 121 -14.42 -8.93 16.42
N THR A 122 -15.65 -8.79 15.93
CA THR A 122 -16.12 -9.47 14.71
C THR A 122 -15.33 -9.01 13.49
N ALA A 123 -15.17 -7.69 13.31
CA ALA A 123 -14.41 -7.12 12.19
C ALA A 123 -12.96 -7.61 12.14
N LEU A 124 -12.32 -7.82 13.30
CA LEU A 124 -10.97 -8.39 13.38
C LEU A 124 -10.87 -9.81 12.83
N THR A 125 -11.96 -10.60 12.92
CA THR A 125 -11.99 -12.01 12.46
C THR A 125 -12.34 -12.18 10.98
N VAL A 126 -12.84 -11.14 10.30
CA VAL A 126 -13.21 -11.22 8.89
C VAL A 126 -11.96 -11.41 8.03
N GLU A 127 -12.00 -12.29 7.02
CA GLU A 127 -10.87 -12.46 6.08
C GLU A 127 -10.99 -11.52 4.88
N ASP A 128 -12.22 -11.38 4.35
CA ASP A 128 -12.53 -10.48 3.24
C ASP A 128 -12.18 -9.02 3.59
N THR A 129 -11.31 -8.42 2.79
CA THR A 129 -10.76 -7.10 3.06
C THR A 129 -11.76 -5.97 2.75
N GLU A 130 -12.63 -6.17 1.75
CA GLU A 130 -13.67 -5.21 1.39
C GLU A 130 -14.74 -5.15 2.49
N ILE A 131 -15.24 -6.31 2.92
CA ILE A 131 -16.20 -6.40 4.03
C ILE A 131 -15.59 -5.89 5.34
N LYS A 132 -14.33 -6.25 5.63
CA LYS A 132 -13.62 -5.73 6.81
C LYS A 132 -13.53 -4.21 6.80
N LEU A 133 -13.25 -3.61 5.65
CA LEU A 133 -13.21 -2.16 5.48
C LEU A 133 -14.59 -1.53 5.71
N VAL A 134 -15.65 -2.13 5.17
CA VAL A 134 -17.05 -1.71 5.43
C VAL A 134 -17.36 -1.70 6.93
N LEU A 135 -17.02 -2.77 7.66
CA LEU A 135 -17.26 -2.87 9.10
C LEU A 135 -16.52 -1.78 9.89
N PHE A 136 -15.23 -1.56 9.62
CA PHE A 136 -14.47 -0.51 10.30
C PHE A 136 -14.95 0.89 9.95
N ASN A 137 -15.40 1.14 8.72
CA ASN A 137 -16.00 2.41 8.32
C ASN A 137 -17.29 2.70 9.10
N GLN A 138 -18.19 1.72 9.20
CA GLN A 138 -19.43 1.85 9.98
C GLN A 138 -19.14 2.09 11.46
N LEU A 139 -18.20 1.35 12.05
CA LEU A 139 -17.78 1.54 13.44
C LEU A 139 -17.19 2.92 13.68
N ALA A 140 -16.28 3.38 12.83
CA ALA A 140 -15.66 4.70 12.96
C ALA A 140 -16.71 5.82 12.86
N GLN A 141 -17.65 5.72 11.91
CA GLN A 141 -18.72 6.70 11.74
C GLN A 141 -19.64 6.74 12.97
N TYR A 142 -20.09 5.58 13.44
CA TYR A 142 -20.98 5.49 14.60
C TYR A 142 -20.31 5.96 15.89
N CYS A 143 -19.08 5.52 16.15
CA CYS A 143 -18.34 5.92 17.34
C CYS A 143 -18.06 7.44 17.34
N ARG A 144 -17.82 8.04 16.17
CA ARG A 144 -17.66 9.50 16.03
C ARG A 144 -18.93 10.26 16.45
N THR A 145 -20.11 9.82 16.02
CA THR A 145 -21.38 10.50 16.37
C THR A 145 -21.77 10.31 17.83
N ARG A 146 -21.36 9.21 18.45
CA ARG A 146 -21.63 8.91 19.86
C ARG A 146 -20.52 9.33 20.84
N GLY A 147 -19.38 9.81 20.34
CA GLY A 147 -18.24 10.24 21.16
C GLY A 147 -17.44 9.10 21.79
N ILE A 148 -17.48 7.89 21.21
CA ILE A 148 -16.79 6.69 21.72
C ILE A 148 -15.37 6.64 21.15
N GLN A 149 -14.51 7.53 21.65
CA GLN A 149 -13.16 7.76 21.11
C GLN A 149 -12.28 6.50 21.04
N PRO A 150 -12.27 5.58 22.04
CA PRO A 150 -11.45 4.37 21.99
C PRO A 150 -11.67 3.50 20.76
N TYR A 151 -12.94 3.18 20.48
CA TYR A 151 -13.29 2.33 19.34
C TYR A 151 -13.26 3.10 18.01
N MET A 152 -13.53 4.41 18.04
CA MET A 152 -13.32 5.26 16.86
C MET A 152 -11.86 5.22 16.40
N SER A 153 -10.91 5.45 17.31
CA SER A 153 -9.48 5.46 17.00
C SER A 153 -9.01 4.10 16.44
N LYS A 154 -9.39 3.00 17.10
CA LYS A 154 -9.07 1.64 16.63
C LYS A 154 -9.65 1.34 15.25
N ALA A 155 -10.91 1.72 15.00
CA ALA A 155 -11.54 1.51 13.70
C ALA A 155 -10.86 2.31 12.59
N LEU A 156 -10.51 3.58 12.86
CA LEU A 156 -9.75 4.42 11.91
C LEU A 156 -8.35 3.84 11.63
N PHE A 157 -7.68 3.30 12.65
CA PHE A 157 -6.39 2.64 12.49
C PHE A 157 -6.47 1.43 11.54
N HIS A 158 -7.44 0.53 11.74
CA HIS A 158 -7.59 -0.62 10.84
C HIS A 158 -8.05 -0.23 9.43
N ARG A 159 -8.89 0.80 9.30
CA ARG A 159 -9.22 1.40 7.99
C ARG A 159 -7.95 1.82 7.25
N TYR A 160 -7.10 2.61 7.88
CA TYR A 160 -5.81 3.04 7.32
C TYR A 160 -4.92 1.85 6.93
N ARG A 161 -4.81 0.84 7.80
CA ARG A 161 -4.01 -0.38 7.52
C ARG A 161 -4.48 -1.17 6.30
N ILE A 162 -5.78 -1.17 6.04
CA ILE A 162 -6.35 -1.85 4.88
C ILE A 162 -6.10 -1.03 3.61
N GLU A 163 -6.45 0.26 3.65
CA GLU A 163 -6.39 1.15 2.48
C GLU A 163 -4.97 1.41 2.00
N ARG A 164 -3.95 1.29 2.87
CA ARG A 164 -2.55 1.60 2.49
C ARG A 164 -1.96 0.61 1.49
N ASN A 165 -2.60 -0.55 1.33
CA ASN A 165 -2.22 -1.53 0.33
C ASN A 165 -2.72 -1.17 -1.09
N ASN A 166 -3.49 -0.09 -1.25
CA ASN A 166 -3.95 0.40 -2.55
C ASN A 166 -2.97 1.47 -3.11
N PRO A 167 -2.13 1.14 -4.10
CA PRO A 167 -1.11 2.05 -4.63
C PRO A 167 -1.71 3.26 -5.37
N HIS A 168 -2.99 3.23 -5.75
CA HIS A 168 -3.64 4.33 -6.48
C HIS A 168 -4.13 5.46 -5.57
N ARG A 169 -4.14 5.27 -4.25
CA ARG A 169 -4.72 6.23 -3.28
C ARG A 169 -3.76 6.60 -2.14
N LEU A 170 -2.45 6.42 -2.33
CA LEU A 170 -1.43 6.59 -1.28
C LEU A 170 -1.54 7.94 -0.54
N GLU A 171 -1.73 9.05 -1.26
CA GLU A 171 -1.84 10.39 -0.66
C GLU A 171 -3.12 10.55 0.18
N GLU A 172 -4.23 9.96 -0.26
CA GLU A 172 -5.50 9.97 0.48
C GLU A 172 -5.42 9.09 1.72
N THR A 173 -4.86 7.89 1.57
CA THR A 173 -4.67 6.97 2.68
C THR A 173 -3.71 7.55 3.73
N PHE A 174 -2.66 8.25 3.31
CA PHE A 174 -1.76 8.93 4.24
C PHE A 174 -2.50 9.95 5.11
N ARG A 175 -3.43 10.72 4.53
CA ARG A 175 -4.31 11.63 5.30
C ARG A 175 -5.22 10.88 6.27
N HIS A 176 -5.69 9.69 5.92
CA HIS A 176 -6.43 8.85 6.87
C HIS A 176 -5.55 8.41 8.03
N GLY A 177 -4.26 8.13 7.81
CA GLY A 177 -3.29 7.90 8.89
C GLY A 177 -3.10 9.13 9.77
N GLU A 178 -2.98 10.33 9.17
CA GLU A 178 -2.88 11.61 9.91
C GLU A 178 -4.11 11.84 10.79
N GLU A 179 -5.30 11.44 10.32
CA GLU A 179 -6.52 11.47 11.14
C GLU A 179 -6.39 10.60 12.41
N VAL A 180 -5.80 9.41 12.29
CA VAL A 180 -5.59 8.50 13.45
C VAL A 180 -4.64 9.12 14.47
N LEU A 181 -3.61 9.88 14.04
CA LEU A 181 -2.65 10.51 14.95
C LEU A 181 -3.30 11.45 15.97
N TYR A 182 -4.39 12.14 15.61
CA TYR A 182 -5.15 12.99 16.54
C TYR A 182 -5.78 12.22 17.70
N TYR A 183 -5.96 10.91 17.54
CA TYR A 183 -6.59 10.02 18.52
C TYR A 183 -5.63 8.91 18.98
N ILE A 184 -4.32 9.12 18.81
CA ILE A 184 -3.29 8.10 19.08
C ILE A 184 -3.30 7.62 20.53
N GLU A 185 -3.65 8.48 21.48
CA GLU A 185 -3.73 8.17 22.92
C GLU A 185 -4.75 7.07 23.27
N PHE A 186 -5.71 6.82 22.38
CA PHE A 186 -6.74 5.80 22.53
C PHE A 186 -6.33 4.42 21.98
N LEU A 187 -5.22 4.35 21.24
CA LEU A 187 -4.66 3.10 20.74
C LEU A 187 -3.83 2.41 21.83
N SER A 188 -3.76 1.08 21.78
CA SER A 188 -2.85 0.32 22.62
C SER A 188 -1.39 0.67 22.28
N HIS A 189 -0.45 0.39 23.19
CA HIS A 189 0.96 0.67 22.96
C HIS A 189 1.51 0.03 21.67
N GLU A 190 1.13 -1.22 21.39
CA GLU A 190 1.51 -1.91 20.15
C GLU A 190 0.92 -1.24 18.90
N GLU A 191 -0.36 -0.86 18.95
CA GLU A 191 -1.03 -0.16 17.84
C GLU A 191 -0.40 1.22 17.57
N ARG A 192 0.01 1.96 18.61
CA ARG A 192 0.71 3.24 18.48
C ARG A 192 2.06 3.08 17.78
N ILE A 193 2.86 2.08 18.17
CA ILE A 193 4.15 1.78 17.52
C ILE A 193 3.91 1.42 16.05
N ASN A 194 2.96 0.52 15.78
CA ASN A 194 2.63 0.10 14.42
C ASN A 194 2.16 1.27 13.55
N LEU A 195 1.29 2.15 14.06
CA LEU A 195 0.85 3.34 13.34
C LEU A 195 2.04 4.23 12.96
N CYS A 196 2.89 4.57 13.92
CA CYS A 196 4.07 5.42 13.68
C CYS A 196 4.99 4.81 12.62
N TYR A 197 5.29 3.51 12.68
CA TYR A 197 6.18 2.86 11.72
C TYR A 197 5.56 2.73 10.33
N LEU A 198 4.29 2.33 10.22
CA LEU A 198 3.61 2.26 8.93
C LEU A 198 3.55 3.64 8.26
N MET A 199 3.16 4.67 9.01
CA MET A 199 3.12 6.03 8.48
C MET A 199 4.51 6.58 8.14
N ALA A 200 5.56 6.22 8.89
CA ALA A 200 6.91 6.64 8.56
C ALA A 200 7.40 6.03 7.23
N PHE A 201 7.07 4.76 6.94
CA PHE A 201 7.35 4.18 5.62
C PHE A 201 6.54 4.87 4.52
N ASP A 202 5.23 5.05 4.72
CA ASP A 202 4.37 5.69 3.73
C ASP A 202 4.81 7.14 3.45
N ALA A 203 5.23 7.88 4.48
CA ALA A 203 5.79 9.23 4.35
C ALA A 203 7.07 9.22 3.51
N HIS A 204 7.97 8.25 3.73
CA HIS A 204 9.19 8.12 2.94
C HIS A 204 8.89 7.87 1.46
N ASP A 205 7.97 6.95 1.18
CA ASP A 205 7.58 6.59 -0.19
C ASP A 205 6.89 7.75 -0.90
N LEU A 206 6.13 8.58 -0.17
CA LEU A 206 5.51 9.81 -0.67
C LEU A 206 6.47 11.01 -0.73
N LYS A 207 7.77 10.81 -0.46
CA LYS A 207 8.80 11.87 -0.40
C LYS A 207 8.55 12.94 0.66
N LYS A 208 7.74 12.64 1.69
CA LYS A 208 7.46 13.50 2.85
C LYS A 208 8.50 13.23 3.95
N TYR A 209 9.74 13.60 3.67
CA TYR A 209 10.91 13.18 4.44
C TYR A 209 10.90 13.68 5.89
N GLU A 210 10.45 14.90 6.14
CA GLU A 210 10.28 15.44 7.49
C GLU A 210 9.32 14.59 8.33
N GLN A 211 8.15 14.26 7.76
CA GLN A 211 7.15 13.44 8.44
C GLN A 211 7.66 12.02 8.70
N CYS A 212 8.40 11.42 7.76
CA CYS A 212 9.06 10.14 7.99
C CYS A 212 9.98 10.18 9.22
N ILE A 213 10.78 11.24 9.36
CA ILE A 213 11.70 11.42 10.48
C ILE A 213 10.94 11.59 11.80
N GLU A 214 9.92 12.46 11.82
CA GLU A 214 9.10 12.72 13.02
C GLU A 214 8.38 11.45 13.50
N LEU A 215 7.66 10.78 12.60
CA LEU A 215 6.91 9.56 12.89
C LEU A 215 7.83 8.40 13.29
N GLY A 216 8.95 8.25 12.59
CA GLY A 216 9.93 7.22 12.91
C GLY A 216 10.53 7.40 14.31
N LYS A 217 10.86 8.64 14.68
CA LYS A 217 11.34 8.98 16.04
C LYS A 217 10.27 8.78 17.10
N MET A 218 9.02 9.16 16.83
CA MET A 218 7.90 8.90 17.72
C MET A 218 7.74 7.39 17.97
N GLY A 219 7.81 6.58 16.93
CA GLY A 219 7.76 5.12 17.06
C GLY A 219 8.98 4.53 17.77
N HIS A 220 10.18 5.07 17.57
CA HIS A 220 11.39 4.65 18.31
C HIS A 220 11.32 4.97 19.80
N ALA A 221 10.71 6.10 20.17
CA ALA A 221 10.54 6.51 21.56
C ALA A 221 9.53 5.63 22.32
N GLU A 222 8.49 5.17 21.63
CA GLU A 222 7.50 4.23 22.20
C GLU A 222 8.05 2.79 22.23
N ASP A 223 8.68 2.32 21.17
CA ASP A 223 9.13 0.93 21.09
C ASP A 223 10.37 0.68 21.95
N SER A 224 10.21 -0.04 23.07
CA SER A 224 11.34 -0.46 23.92
C SER A 224 12.00 -1.76 23.45
N THR A 225 11.44 -2.43 22.45
CA THR A 225 11.93 -3.73 21.97
C THR A 225 13.07 -3.56 20.96
N SER A 226 13.79 -4.66 20.73
CA SER A 226 14.73 -4.82 19.64
C SER A 226 14.09 -5.70 18.58
N ASN A 227 13.75 -5.11 17.43
CA ASN A 227 13.13 -5.82 16.32
C ASN A 227 13.60 -5.25 14.98
N GLU A 228 13.47 -6.04 13.91
CA GLU A 228 13.93 -5.67 12.57
C GLU A 228 13.20 -4.44 11.99
N ILE A 229 11.90 -4.29 12.28
CA ILE A 229 11.10 -3.17 11.74
C ILE A 229 11.66 -1.84 12.25
N LYS A 230 11.98 -1.76 13.54
CA LYS A 230 12.60 -0.60 14.18
C LYS A 230 13.90 -0.18 13.51
N GLU A 231 14.76 -1.14 13.15
CA GLU A 231 16.01 -0.87 12.45
C GLU A 231 15.79 -0.46 10.98
N ARG A 232 14.77 -1.02 10.32
CA ARG A 232 14.37 -0.58 8.97
C ARG A 232 13.83 0.86 8.98
N ILE A 233 13.13 1.26 10.03
CA ILE A 233 12.72 2.66 10.24
C ILE A 233 13.93 3.56 10.46
N ALA A 234 14.93 3.11 11.23
CA ALA A 234 16.18 3.85 11.38
C ALA A 234 16.85 4.11 10.02
N LEU A 235 16.84 3.12 9.12
CA LEU A 235 17.35 3.28 7.75
C LEU A 235 16.50 4.28 6.94
N ALA A 236 15.17 4.23 7.05
CA ALA A 236 14.28 5.18 6.39
C ALA A 236 14.52 6.63 6.88
N ILE A 237 14.80 6.82 8.17
CA ILE A 237 15.19 8.11 8.76
C ILE A 237 16.52 8.59 8.15
N CYS A 238 17.56 7.75 8.12
CA CYS A 238 18.84 8.09 7.49
C CYS A 238 18.68 8.45 6.01
N ASN A 239 17.89 7.67 5.26
CA ASN A 239 17.63 7.95 3.85
C ASN A 239 16.84 9.26 3.67
N SER A 240 15.92 9.59 4.58
CA SER A 240 15.19 10.86 4.55
C SER A 240 16.12 12.05 4.79
N TYR A 241 17.01 11.98 5.78
CA TYR A 241 18.05 13.00 5.97
C TYR A 241 18.96 13.17 4.75
N MET A 242 19.38 12.06 4.14
CA MET A 242 20.17 12.07 2.90
C MET A 242 19.43 12.80 1.77
N ARG A 243 18.14 12.52 1.56
CA ARG A 243 17.33 13.17 0.50
C ARG A 243 17.13 14.66 0.74
N MET A 244 17.13 15.08 1.99
CA MET A 244 17.05 16.48 2.39
C MET A 244 18.41 17.20 2.42
N GLY A 245 19.52 16.50 2.19
CA GLY A 245 20.87 17.08 2.30
C GLY A 245 21.32 17.40 3.72
N LYS A 246 20.66 16.82 4.74
CA LYS A 246 20.94 17.04 6.17
C LYS A 246 21.96 16.02 6.68
N PHE A 247 23.20 16.13 6.23
CA PHE A 247 24.24 15.12 6.47
C PHE A 247 24.75 15.07 7.91
N GLU A 248 24.81 16.20 8.61
CA GLU A 248 25.21 16.25 10.03
C GLU A 248 24.19 15.50 10.90
N ASP A 249 22.89 15.74 10.66
CA ASP A 249 21.83 15.00 11.34
C ASP A 249 21.91 13.50 11.03
N MET A 250 22.15 13.14 9.76
CA MET A 250 22.30 11.75 9.33
C MET A 250 23.42 11.04 10.09
N GLU A 251 24.62 11.64 10.18
CA GLU A 251 25.77 11.06 10.89
C GLU A 251 25.48 10.88 12.37
N SER A 252 24.90 11.90 13.02
CA SER A 252 24.51 11.83 14.43
C SER A 252 23.56 10.65 14.71
N HIS A 253 22.61 10.40 13.81
CA HIS A 253 21.70 9.27 13.93
C HIS A 253 22.39 7.93 13.67
N ILE A 254 23.29 7.83 12.69
CA ILE A 254 24.08 6.62 12.45
C ILE A 254 24.86 6.26 13.72
N GLU A 255 25.60 7.21 14.31
CA GLU A 255 26.34 6.98 15.55
C GLU A 255 25.43 6.53 16.70
N MET A 256 24.26 7.17 16.84
CA MET A 256 23.29 6.80 17.86
C MET A 256 22.80 5.35 17.65
N TYR A 257 22.44 4.98 16.43
CA TYR A 257 21.95 3.63 16.12
C TYR A 257 23.03 2.55 16.25
N GLU A 258 24.28 2.87 15.92
CA GLU A 258 25.42 1.98 16.18
C GLU A 258 25.62 1.74 17.69
N LYS A 259 25.52 2.79 18.51
CA LYS A 259 25.59 2.67 19.99
C LYS A 259 24.43 1.85 20.57
N LEU A 260 23.27 1.89 19.92
CA LEU A 260 22.11 1.06 20.26
C LEU A 260 22.21 -0.38 19.73
N GLY A 261 23.24 -0.72 18.95
CA GLY A 261 23.48 -2.05 18.43
C GLY A 261 22.59 -2.43 17.23
N TYR A 262 22.10 -1.46 16.46
CA TYR A 262 21.22 -1.74 15.33
C TYR A 262 22.02 -2.37 14.19
N ARG A 263 21.86 -3.68 14.02
CA ARG A 263 22.65 -4.49 13.10
C ARG A 263 22.52 -4.05 11.65
N PHE A 264 21.31 -3.74 11.18
CA PHE A 264 21.05 -3.27 9.81
C PHE A 264 21.78 -1.95 9.51
N ILE A 265 21.91 -1.08 10.52
CA ILE A 265 22.65 0.18 10.40
C ILE A 265 24.14 -0.07 10.43
N MET A 266 24.64 -0.87 11.38
CA MET A 266 26.07 -1.21 11.49
C MET A 266 26.59 -1.86 10.20
N GLU A 267 25.83 -2.78 9.60
CA GLU A 267 26.20 -3.43 8.33
C GLU A 267 26.26 -2.44 7.14
N ARG A 268 25.60 -1.28 7.24
CA ARG A 268 25.53 -0.27 6.18
C ARG A 268 26.29 1.01 6.51
N SER A 269 26.79 1.18 7.73
CA SER A 269 27.28 2.48 8.19
C SER A 269 28.49 2.96 7.39
N LYS A 270 29.38 2.04 6.99
CA LYS A 270 30.48 2.36 6.05
C LYS A 270 29.96 2.98 4.76
N TYR A 271 28.96 2.37 4.14
CA TYR A 271 28.37 2.86 2.91
C TYR A 271 27.64 4.19 3.12
N LEU A 272 26.86 4.33 4.19
CA LEU A 272 26.16 5.57 4.52
C LEU A 272 27.15 6.74 4.75
N ARG A 273 28.26 6.49 5.47
CA ARG A 273 29.35 7.47 5.67
C ARG A 273 30.07 7.82 4.38
N ALA A 274 30.29 6.84 3.50
CA ALA A 274 30.88 7.08 2.18
C ALA A 274 29.99 8.01 1.33
N ILE A 275 28.66 7.86 1.41
CA ILE A 275 27.70 8.78 0.78
C ILE A 275 27.79 10.17 1.40
N ILE A 276 27.81 10.28 2.74
CA ILE A 276 27.94 11.58 3.43
C ILE A 276 29.19 12.32 2.96
N LEU A 277 30.35 11.65 2.93
CA LEU A 277 31.60 12.24 2.46
C LEU A 277 31.50 12.68 0.99
N SER A 278 30.92 11.85 0.13
CA SER A 278 30.75 12.16 -1.29
C SER A 278 29.86 13.39 -1.50
N LYS A 279 28.69 13.44 -0.83
CA LYS A 279 27.72 14.53 -0.98
C LYS A 279 28.16 15.83 -0.31
N THR A 280 29.10 15.77 0.62
CA THR A 280 29.71 16.95 1.25
C THR A 280 31.02 17.41 0.59
N GLY A 281 31.43 16.77 -0.51
CA GLY A 281 32.60 17.17 -1.30
C GLY A 281 33.95 16.62 -0.80
N HIS A 282 33.96 15.75 0.22
CA HIS A 282 35.16 15.10 0.75
C HIS A 282 35.59 13.90 -0.11
N TYR A 283 35.74 14.13 -1.42
CA TYR A 283 35.93 13.05 -2.40
C TYR A 283 37.20 12.23 -2.20
N GLN A 284 38.26 12.83 -1.64
CA GLN A 284 39.52 12.13 -1.34
C GLN A 284 39.32 10.96 -0.36
N GLU A 285 38.40 11.12 0.59
CA GLU A 285 38.04 10.09 1.57
C GLU A 285 36.88 9.22 1.06
N ALA A 286 35.92 9.83 0.36
CA ALA A 286 34.74 9.13 -0.15
C ALA A 286 35.08 8.05 -1.18
N ILE A 287 35.94 8.36 -2.17
CA ILE A 287 36.20 7.47 -3.31
C ILE A 287 36.80 6.12 -2.87
N PRO A 288 37.85 6.07 -2.02
CA PRO A 288 38.37 4.79 -1.51
C PRO A 288 37.29 3.96 -0.80
N LEU A 289 36.48 4.58 0.05
CA LEU A 289 35.41 3.90 0.78
C LEU A 289 34.30 3.38 -0.16
N LEU A 290 33.93 4.17 -1.17
CA LEU A 290 32.96 3.76 -2.18
C LEU A 290 33.48 2.57 -3.00
N ARG A 291 34.76 2.52 -3.34
CA ARG A 291 35.38 1.37 -4.01
C ARG A 291 35.32 0.11 -3.16
N GLU A 292 35.64 0.20 -1.88
CA GLU A 292 35.46 -0.94 -0.96
C GLU A 292 34.00 -1.39 -0.91
N CYS A 293 33.06 -0.44 -0.84
CA CYS A 293 31.64 -0.76 -0.84
C CYS A 293 31.23 -1.47 -2.13
N VAL A 294 31.74 -1.07 -3.30
CA VAL A 294 31.51 -1.80 -4.56
C VAL A 294 32.04 -3.23 -4.46
N GLY A 295 33.24 -3.44 -3.91
CA GLY A 295 33.81 -4.79 -3.73
C GLY A 295 33.04 -5.69 -2.76
N GLU A 296 32.37 -5.11 -1.77
CA GLU A 296 31.52 -5.82 -0.80
C GLU A 296 30.06 -5.95 -1.23
N ALA A 297 29.71 -5.44 -2.41
CA ALA A 297 28.35 -5.40 -2.87
C ALA A 297 27.79 -6.81 -3.14
N THR A 298 26.53 -7.02 -2.79
CA THR A 298 25.76 -8.15 -3.29
C THR A 298 25.22 -7.82 -4.67
N LYS A 299 24.80 -8.84 -5.43
CA LYS A 299 24.22 -8.68 -6.76
C LYS A 299 23.13 -7.58 -6.81
N ASN A 300 22.23 -7.59 -5.82
CA ASN A 300 21.10 -6.65 -5.77
C ASN A 300 21.47 -5.20 -5.43
N ASN A 301 22.64 -4.92 -4.83
CA ASN A 301 23.01 -3.56 -4.44
C ASN A 301 24.23 -3.00 -5.21
N LEU A 302 24.91 -3.84 -6.00
CA LEU A 302 26.08 -3.45 -6.80
C LEU A 302 25.82 -2.22 -7.66
N ILE A 303 24.72 -2.22 -8.43
CA ILE A 303 24.40 -1.12 -9.35
C ILE A 303 24.31 0.24 -8.64
N HIS A 304 23.76 0.27 -7.41
CA HIS A 304 23.60 1.50 -6.64
C HIS A 304 24.93 2.01 -6.12
N ARG A 305 25.76 1.11 -5.57
CA ARG A 305 27.10 1.46 -5.10
C ARG A 305 28.02 1.93 -6.24
N VAL A 306 27.90 1.30 -7.42
CA VAL A 306 28.62 1.73 -8.63
C VAL A 306 28.16 3.12 -9.07
N ASN A 307 26.86 3.42 -9.04
CA ASN A 307 26.37 4.76 -9.36
C ASN A 307 26.94 5.83 -8.43
N ASP A 308 26.96 5.59 -7.12
CA ASP A 308 27.52 6.55 -6.15
C ASP A 308 29.02 6.76 -6.37
N LEU A 309 29.76 5.69 -6.71
CA LEU A 309 31.19 5.78 -7.06
C LEU A 309 31.39 6.59 -8.35
N ILE A 310 30.62 6.31 -9.41
CA ILE A 310 30.70 7.06 -10.67
C ILE A 310 30.38 8.54 -10.44
N GLU A 311 29.34 8.85 -9.65
CA GLU A 311 28.99 10.23 -9.31
C GLU A 311 30.14 10.94 -8.59
N ALA A 312 30.77 10.29 -7.60
CA ALA A 312 31.92 10.85 -6.90
C ALA A 312 33.11 11.10 -7.84
N LEU A 313 33.40 10.15 -8.74
CA LEU A 313 34.49 10.26 -9.71
C LEU A 313 34.24 11.34 -10.77
N LEU A 314 32.99 11.50 -11.22
CA LEU A 314 32.59 12.58 -12.12
C LEU A 314 32.84 13.95 -11.49
N ASN A 315 32.53 14.12 -10.20
CA ASN A 315 32.74 15.40 -9.50
C ASN A 315 34.22 15.79 -9.37
N VAL A 316 35.14 14.82 -9.32
CA VAL A 316 36.60 15.08 -9.32
C VAL A 316 37.22 15.02 -10.72
N ASN A 317 36.42 14.81 -11.76
CA ASN A 317 36.87 14.62 -13.15
C ASN A 317 37.93 13.49 -13.31
N ASP A 318 37.84 12.42 -12.53
CA ASP A 318 38.76 11.27 -12.64
C ASP A 318 38.30 10.32 -13.76
N VAL A 319 38.59 10.74 -14.99
CA VAL A 319 38.19 10.05 -16.21
C VAL A 319 38.68 8.60 -16.27
N ASN A 320 39.94 8.35 -15.90
CA ASN A 320 40.56 7.03 -16.01
C ASN A 320 39.85 6.03 -15.09
N SER A 321 39.52 6.47 -13.87
CA SER A 321 38.78 5.67 -12.92
C SER A 321 37.36 5.36 -13.38
N ILE A 322 36.66 6.32 -14.00
CA ILE A 322 35.31 6.10 -14.52
C ILE A 322 35.34 5.07 -15.64
N GLU A 323 36.28 5.20 -16.58
CA GLU A 323 36.46 4.24 -17.68
C GLU A 323 36.75 2.83 -17.16
N GLN A 324 37.61 2.70 -16.15
CA GLN A 324 37.88 1.41 -15.51
C GLN A 324 36.63 0.81 -14.87
N VAL A 325 35.84 1.61 -14.14
CA VAL A 325 34.60 1.14 -13.48
C VAL A 325 33.58 0.69 -14.52
N ILE A 326 33.37 1.46 -15.59
CA ILE A 326 32.44 1.10 -16.67
C ILE A 326 32.85 -0.22 -17.32
N ASN A 327 34.13 -0.36 -17.68
CA ASN A 327 34.65 -1.55 -18.35
C ASN A 327 34.62 -2.82 -17.47
N THR A 328 34.67 -2.65 -16.15
CA THR A 328 34.73 -3.79 -15.20
C THR A 328 33.34 -4.20 -14.71
N GLU A 329 32.50 -3.24 -14.32
CA GLU A 329 31.28 -3.53 -13.56
C GLU A 329 30.03 -3.71 -14.41
N GLU A 330 29.98 -3.16 -15.62
CA GLU A 330 28.78 -3.22 -16.47
C GLU A 330 28.32 -4.66 -16.76
N GLN A 331 29.27 -5.57 -16.91
CA GLN A 331 29.03 -6.98 -17.20
C GLN A 331 28.53 -7.77 -15.97
N ASN A 332 28.66 -7.20 -14.76
CA ASN A 332 28.33 -7.86 -13.50
C ASN A 332 26.93 -7.53 -12.99
N PHE A 333 26.22 -6.61 -13.64
CA PHE A 333 24.88 -6.21 -13.23
C PHE A 333 23.89 -7.37 -13.40
N SER A 334 23.55 -7.99 -12.27
CA SER A 334 22.61 -9.10 -12.18
C SER A 334 21.77 -8.94 -10.92
N PHE A 335 20.53 -9.41 -10.96
CA PHE A 335 19.57 -9.23 -9.88
C PHE A 335 18.86 -10.54 -9.61
N ASP A 336 18.61 -10.85 -8.34
CA ASP A 336 17.82 -12.03 -7.96
C ASP A 336 16.33 -11.83 -8.30
N PHE A 337 15.88 -10.57 -8.37
CA PHE A 337 14.54 -10.17 -8.75
C PHE A 337 14.53 -8.77 -9.37
N ASN A 338 13.63 -8.58 -10.34
CA ASN A 338 13.39 -7.27 -10.94
C ASN A 338 12.43 -6.48 -10.05
N ASN A 339 12.85 -5.29 -9.65
CA ASN A 339 12.02 -4.37 -8.87
C ASN A 339 12.28 -2.93 -9.32
N ALA A 340 11.44 -2.00 -8.87
CA ALA A 340 11.54 -0.60 -9.28
C ALA A 340 12.87 0.05 -8.87
N TYR A 341 13.44 -0.36 -7.73
CA TYR A 341 14.71 0.13 -7.22
C TYR A 341 15.88 -0.24 -8.15
N ASN A 342 15.98 -1.52 -8.55
CA ASN A 342 17.03 -2.02 -9.44
C ASN A 342 16.93 -1.39 -10.84
N PHE A 343 15.71 -1.28 -11.40
CA PHE A 343 15.53 -0.59 -12.69
C PHE A 343 15.91 0.89 -12.62
N SER A 344 15.58 1.57 -11.52
CA SER A 344 16.05 2.95 -11.30
C SER A 344 17.58 3.02 -11.19
N GLY A 345 18.22 2.03 -10.58
CA GLY A 345 19.68 1.92 -10.52
C GLY A 345 20.31 1.81 -11.91
N ILE A 346 19.78 0.93 -12.77
CA ILE A 346 20.29 0.76 -14.13
C ILE A 346 20.04 2.03 -14.96
N GLY A 347 18.87 2.66 -14.80
CA GLY A 347 18.56 3.95 -15.43
C GLY A 347 19.58 5.02 -15.08
N ASN A 348 19.90 5.19 -13.80
CA ASN A 348 20.92 6.14 -13.32
C ASN A 348 22.31 5.84 -13.90
N TYR A 349 22.68 4.56 -13.96
CA TYR A 349 23.96 4.14 -14.52
C TYR A 349 24.12 4.55 -15.98
N TYR A 350 23.14 4.22 -16.82
CA TYR A 350 23.19 4.55 -18.24
C TYR A 350 23.10 6.06 -18.49
N LYS A 351 22.40 6.81 -17.63
CA LYS A 351 22.40 8.27 -17.66
C LYS A 351 23.81 8.82 -17.44
N ASN A 352 24.48 8.38 -16.37
CA ASN A 352 25.83 8.81 -16.02
C ASN A 352 26.86 8.38 -17.07
N LYS A 353 26.72 7.15 -17.60
CA LYS A 353 27.54 6.64 -18.72
C LYS A 353 27.35 7.49 -19.97
N GLY A 354 26.12 7.88 -20.31
CA GLY A 354 25.81 8.75 -21.44
C GLY A 354 26.53 10.10 -21.32
N ALA A 355 26.39 10.77 -20.18
CA ALA A 355 27.07 12.03 -19.88
C ALA A 355 28.60 11.90 -20.01
N PHE A 356 29.16 10.83 -19.44
CA PHE A 356 30.59 10.54 -19.51
C PHE A 356 31.08 10.34 -20.96
N LEU A 357 30.42 9.48 -21.74
CA LEU A 357 30.80 9.21 -23.13
C LEU A 357 30.75 10.46 -24.01
N VAL A 358 29.72 11.29 -23.86
CA VAL A 358 29.63 12.58 -24.58
C VAL A 358 30.81 13.47 -24.22
N SER A 359 31.16 13.58 -22.94
CA SER A 359 32.31 14.39 -22.47
C SER A 359 33.65 13.92 -23.05
N ARG A 360 33.74 12.63 -23.44
CA ARG A 360 34.91 12.01 -24.07
C ARG A 360 34.90 12.06 -25.59
N GLY A 361 33.88 12.68 -26.20
CA GLY A 361 33.72 12.79 -27.64
C GLY A 361 33.04 11.58 -28.30
N HIS A 362 32.69 10.55 -27.52
CA HIS A 362 31.93 9.38 -27.97
C HIS A 362 30.44 9.67 -28.04
N PHE A 363 30.08 10.65 -28.86
CA PHE A 363 28.74 11.25 -28.86
C PHE A 363 27.63 10.25 -29.14
N ASN A 364 27.76 9.44 -30.20
CA ASN A 364 26.71 8.49 -30.60
C ASN A 364 26.50 7.40 -29.55
N GLU A 365 27.59 6.85 -29.02
CA GLU A 365 27.55 5.87 -27.92
C GLU A 365 26.91 6.48 -26.66
N GLY A 366 27.18 7.76 -26.40
CA GLY A 366 26.55 8.51 -25.32
C GLY A 366 25.03 8.67 -25.51
N MET A 367 24.57 8.97 -26.72
CA MET A 367 23.14 9.02 -27.04
C MET A 367 22.46 7.67 -26.85
N ASP A 368 23.09 6.59 -27.32
CA ASP A 368 22.59 5.23 -27.12
C ASP A 368 22.48 4.88 -25.62
N ALA A 369 23.46 5.28 -24.79
CA ALA A 369 23.39 5.12 -23.34
C ALA A 369 22.22 5.92 -22.73
N TYR A 370 22.01 7.17 -23.12
CA TYR A 370 20.84 7.93 -22.66
C TYR A 370 19.51 7.28 -23.05
N LEU A 371 19.41 6.71 -24.25
CA LEU A 371 18.23 5.96 -24.67
C LEU A 371 17.99 4.72 -23.80
N GLN A 372 19.05 3.97 -23.47
CA GLN A 372 18.95 2.86 -22.51
C GLN A 372 18.43 3.34 -21.16
N SER A 373 18.92 4.47 -20.66
CA SER A 373 18.41 5.08 -19.43
C SER A 373 16.90 5.33 -19.49
N ILE A 374 16.41 5.94 -20.58
CA ILE A 374 14.99 6.18 -20.81
C ILE A 374 14.18 4.87 -20.82
N VAL A 375 14.68 3.80 -21.46
CA VAL A 375 14.02 2.48 -21.47
C VAL A 375 13.83 1.94 -20.05
N TYR A 376 14.88 2.00 -19.21
CA TYR A 376 14.81 1.48 -17.85
C TYR A 376 13.91 2.32 -16.94
N TYR A 377 13.92 3.65 -17.06
CA TYR A 377 12.94 4.50 -16.37
C TYR A 377 11.51 4.29 -16.87
N GLY A 378 11.36 3.98 -18.17
CA GLY A 378 10.09 3.60 -18.79
C GLY A 378 9.42 2.39 -18.15
N LYS A 379 10.21 1.36 -17.81
CA LYS A 379 9.73 0.13 -17.12
C LYS A 379 9.04 0.41 -15.79
N ILE A 380 9.33 1.55 -15.17
CA ILE A 380 8.86 1.92 -13.83
C ILE A 380 8.09 3.26 -13.84
N ASN A 381 7.69 3.74 -15.02
CA ASN A 381 6.92 4.96 -15.22
C ASN A 381 7.52 6.21 -14.53
N ARG A 382 8.86 6.34 -14.56
CA ARG A 382 9.60 7.46 -13.94
C ARG A 382 9.73 8.64 -14.91
N ILE A 383 8.60 9.35 -15.08
CA ILE A 383 8.43 10.40 -16.09
C ILE A 383 9.42 11.55 -15.90
N GLU A 384 9.69 11.99 -14.66
CA GLU A 384 10.63 13.07 -14.37
C GLU A 384 12.05 12.74 -14.87
N GLU A 385 12.51 11.51 -14.61
CA GLU A 385 13.83 11.04 -15.03
C GLU A 385 13.92 10.80 -16.54
N ILE A 386 12.85 10.31 -17.16
CA ILE A 386 12.74 10.20 -18.63
C ILE A 386 12.89 11.57 -19.27
N MET A 387 12.17 12.57 -18.77
CA MET A 387 12.23 13.94 -19.26
C MET A 387 13.62 14.55 -19.04
N SER A 388 14.25 14.29 -17.89
CA SER A 388 15.63 14.73 -17.62
C SER A 388 16.62 14.19 -18.66
N CYS A 389 16.52 12.91 -19.02
CA CYS A 389 17.40 12.33 -20.05
C CYS A 389 17.13 12.94 -21.43
N ALA A 390 15.86 13.16 -21.78
CA ALA A 390 15.50 13.81 -23.05
C ALA A 390 16.03 15.25 -23.14
N VAL A 391 16.00 15.99 -22.04
CA VAL A 391 16.59 17.34 -21.95
C VAL A 391 18.10 17.27 -22.15
N GLU A 392 18.81 16.34 -21.49
CA GLU A 392 20.26 16.18 -21.64
C GLU A 392 20.66 15.82 -23.08
N ILE A 393 19.95 14.91 -23.76
CA ILE A 393 20.18 14.61 -25.18
C ILE A 393 20.11 15.90 -26.01
N ASN A 394 19.04 16.69 -25.86
CA ASN A 394 18.86 17.93 -26.61
C ASN A 394 19.94 18.98 -26.28
N MET A 395 20.31 19.12 -25.00
CA MET A 395 21.38 20.04 -24.58
C MET A 395 22.71 19.68 -25.25
N HIS A 396 23.10 18.40 -25.24
CA HIS A 396 24.34 17.95 -25.88
C HIS A 396 24.37 18.23 -27.39
N HIS A 397 23.25 18.04 -28.09
CA HIS A 397 23.13 18.39 -29.51
C HIS A 397 23.32 19.90 -29.74
N CYS A 398 22.69 20.74 -28.92
CA CYS A 398 22.80 22.20 -29.02
C CYS A 398 24.22 22.70 -28.70
N GLU A 399 24.80 22.24 -27.59
CA GLU A 399 26.12 22.67 -27.11
C GLU A 399 27.24 22.27 -28.08
N LEU A 400 27.17 21.05 -28.61
CA LEU A 400 28.16 20.52 -29.54
C LEU A 400 27.84 20.84 -31.01
N LYS A 401 26.75 21.57 -31.28
CA LYS A 401 26.26 21.95 -32.62
C LYS A 401 26.16 20.75 -33.56
N LYS A 402 25.60 19.65 -33.07
CA LYS A 402 25.38 18.43 -33.84
C LYS A 402 23.92 18.31 -34.22
N ASP A 403 23.66 18.08 -35.49
CA ASP A 403 22.32 17.78 -35.97
C ASP A 403 21.83 16.46 -35.38
N MET A 404 20.53 16.38 -35.09
CA MET A 404 19.89 15.12 -34.71
C MET A 404 19.53 14.36 -35.98
N ASP A 405 20.22 13.24 -36.23
CA ASP A 405 19.98 12.44 -37.41
C ASP A 405 18.66 11.63 -37.33
N LEU A 406 18.24 11.13 -38.49
CA LEU A 406 17.00 10.36 -38.61
C LEU A 406 17.06 9.03 -37.85
N GLU A 407 18.25 8.45 -37.66
CA GLU A 407 18.40 7.17 -36.96
C GLU A 407 18.11 7.35 -35.46
N LEU A 408 18.70 8.37 -34.84
CA LEU A 408 18.45 8.72 -33.44
C LEU A 408 16.98 9.11 -33.22
N LEU A 409 16.38 9.87 -34.14
CA LEU A 409 14.95 10.20 -34.09
C LEU A 409 14.05 8.95 -34.15
N LYS A 410 14.42 7.94 -34.95
CA LYS A 410 13.70 6.66 -34.99
C LYS A 410 13.81 5.93 -33.66
N LYS A 411 15.03 5.80 -33.11
CA LYS A 411 15.26 5.17 -31.80
C LYS A 411 14.49 5.88 -30.67
N LEU A 412 14.49 7.21 -30.64
CA LEU A 412 13.69 7.99 -29.67
C LEU A 412 12.19 7.68 -29.80
N ASN A 413 11.66 7.66 -31.01
CA ASN A 413 10.26 7.31 -31.25
C ASN A 413 9.93 5.88 -30.81
N GLU A 414 10.81 4.91 -31.07
CA GLU A 414 10.65 3.53 -30.61
C GLU A 414 10.57 3.45 -29.08
N VAL A 415 11.52 4.09 -28.39
CA VAL A 415 11.56 4.11 -26.92
C VAL A 415 10.31 4.77 -26.34
N TYR A 416 9.88 5.92 -26.87
CA TYR A 416 8.66 6.59 -26.39
C TYR A 416 7.39 5.80 -26.71
N ASN A 417 7.33 5.08 -27.83
CA ASN A 417 6.20 4.21 -28.14
C ASN A 417 6.12 3.02 -27.18
N VAL A 418 7.24 2.41 -26.82
CA VAL A 418 7.29 1.34 -25.80
C VAL A 418 6.78 1.86 -24.45
N ILE A 419 7.14 3.08 -24.07
CA ILE A 419 6.67 3.70 -22.83
C ILE A 419 5.17 3.99 -22.90
N LYS A 420 4.69 4.55 -24.01
CA LYS A 420 3.30 4.97 -24.19
C LYS A 420 2.31 3.81 -24.29
N PHE A 421 2.69 2.74 -24.98
CA PHE A 421 1.81 1.59 -25.23
C PHE A 421 2.09 0.39 -24.32
N GLY A 422 3.02 0.55 -23.38
CA GLY A 422 3.55 -0.52 -22.53
C GLY A 422 4.52 -1.42 -23.30
N ILE A 423 5.44 -2.05 -22.56
CA ILE A 423 6.19 -3.19 -23.10
C ILE A 423 5.14 -4.23 -23.45
N ARG A 424 4.88 -4.43 -24.74
CA ARG A 424 4.20 -5.65 -25.19
C ARG A 424 5.09 -6.78 -24.69
N ASN A 425 4.62 -7.50 -23.68
CA ASN A 425 5.29 -8.70 -23.21
C ASN A 425 5.42 -9.64 -24.42
N GLU A 426 6.61 -9.70 -25.00
CA GLU A 426 7.01 -10.88 -25.76
C GLU A 426 7.20 -11.99 -24.72
N GLY A 427 6.38 -13.03 -24.86
CA GLY A 427 6.26 -14.13 -23.90
C GLY A 427 7.41 -15.11 -23.92
#